data_AF-A0A3S2WRS9-F1
#
_entry.id   AF-A0A3S2WRS9-F1
#
_cell.length_a   1.000
_cell.length_b   1.000
_cell.length_c   1.000
_cell.angle_alpha   90.00
_cell.angle_beta   90.00
_cell.angle_gamma   90.00
#
_symmetry.space_group_name_H-M   'P 1'
#
loop_
_entity.id
_entity.type
_entity.pdbx_description
1 polymer ?
#
loop_
_entity_poly.entity_id
_entity_poly.type
_entity_poly.pdbx_seq_one_letter_code
_entity_poly.pdbx_strand_id
1 'polypeptide(L)'
;MSPLDALLHLVNLFAAPVWTSLILVALAKGWVWRQALRGVAWRRLWAESALLGSVGVVMALVTLGADGKLLGYGLWLLLASVPLGWRLARA
;
A
#
# COMPACT_ATOMS: atom_id res chain seq x y z
N MET A 1 -25.82 10.29 -1.78
CA MET A 1 -24.63 10.31 -2.65
C MET A 1 -25.10 10.07 -4.07
N SER A 2 -24.78 11.01 -4.97
CA SER A 2 -24.96 10.80 -6.40
C SER A 2 -24.06 9.66 -6.88
N PRO A 3 -24.33 9.03 -8.05
CA PRO A 3 -23.44 8.02 -8.61
C PRO A 3 -22.00 8.52 -8.81
N LEU A 4 -21.85 9.80 -9.16
CA LEU A 4 -20.56 10.46 -9.27
C LEU A 4 -19.84 10.52 -7.92
N ASP A 5 -20.55 10.86 -6.84
CA ASP A 5 -19.96 10.89 -5.49
C ASP A 5 -19.44 9.52 -5.07
N ALA A 6 -20.21 8.46 -5.37
CA ALA A 6 -19.81 7.08 -5.07
C ALA A 6 -18.56 6.67 -5.85
N LEU A 7 -18.48 7.05 -7.13
CA LEU A 7 -17.29 6.82 -7.94
C LEU A 7 -16.07 7.57 -7.38
N LEU A 8 -16.23 8.83 -7.00
CA LEU A 8 -15.16 9.62 -6.40
C LEU A 8 -14.70 9.06 -5.05
N HIS A 9 -15.62 8.54 -4.23
CA HIS A 9 -15.27 7.85 -2.98
C HIS A 9 -14.48 6.57 -3.24
N LEU A 10 -14.88 5.79 -4.25
CA LEU A 10 -14.18 4.57 -4.62
C LEU A 10 -12.77 4.86 -5.11
N VAL A 11 -12.62 5.88 -5.97
CA VAL A 11 -11.29 6.32 -6.43
C VAL A 11 -10.46 6.80 -5.25
N ASN A 12 -11.03 7.58 -4.32
CA ASN A 12 -10.32 8.07 -3.15
C ASN A 12 -9.86 6.94 -2.21
N LEU A 13 -10.71 5.91 -2.03
CA LEU A 13 -10.40 4.73 -1.22
C LEU A 13 -9.13 4.02 -1.71
N PHE A 14 -8.94 3.93 -3.03
CA PHE A 14 -7.76 3.28 -3.63
C PHE A 14 -6.61 4.24 -3.93
N ALA A 15 -6.87 5.55 -4.05
CA ALA A 15 -5.82 6.55 -4.26
C ALA A 15 -4.81 6.51 -3.11
N ALA A 16 -5.28 6.46 -1.86
CA ALA A 16 -4.42 6.41 -0.69
C ALA A 16 -3.41 5.23 -0.73
N PRO A 17 -3.82 3.95 -0.83
CA PRO A 17 -2.90 2.81 -0.88
C PRO A 17 -1.95 2.86 -2.07
N VAL A 18 -2.39 3.38 -3.21
CA VAL A 18 -1.55 3.51 -4.40
C VAL A 18 -0.44 4.55 -4.21
N TRP A 19 -0.78 5.75 -3.74
CA TRP A 19 0.18 6.85 -3.57
C TRP A 19 1.14 6.63 -2.41
N THR A 20 0.65 6.16 -1.27
CA THR A 20 1.52 5.83 -0.13
C THR A 20 2.49 4.69 -0.44
N SER A 21 2.06 3.68 -1.20
CA SER A 21 2.96 2.60 -1.64
C SER A 21 4.06 3.13 -2.56
N LEU A 22 3.78 4.17 -3.36
CA LEU A 22 4.82 4.84 -4.16
C LEU A 22 5.86 5.49 -3.25
N ILE A 23 5.42 6.25 -2.24
CA ILE A 23 6.31 6.88 -1.26
C ILE A 23 7.10 5.82 -0.50
N LEU A 24 6.44 4.78 0.00
CA LEU A 24 7.07 3.70 0.75
C LEU A 24 8.15 3.00 -0.08
N VAL A 25 7.87 2.66 -1.35
CA VAL A 25 8.86 2.04 -2.24
C VAL A 25 9.99 3.01 -2.60
N ALA A 26 9.68 4.30 -2.79
CA ALA A 26 10.69 5.34 -3.02
C ALA A 26 11.65 5.50 -1.83
N LEU A 27 11.14 5.50 -0.60
CA LEU A 27 12.00 5.54 0.58
C LEU A 27 12.78 4.24 0.74
N ALA A 28 12.11 3.09 0.60
CA ALA A 28 12.72 1.79 0.86
C ALA A 28 13.77 1.43 -0.19
N LYS A 29 13.42 1.36 -1.47
CA LYS A 29 14.37 1.03 -2.55
C LYS A 29 15.24 2.23 -2.92
N GLY A 30 14.70 3.44 -2.83
CA GLY A 30 15.38 4.64 -3.28
C GLY A 30 16.35 5.21 -2.27
N TRP A 31 16.20 5.00 -0.96
CA TRP A 31 17.10 5.56 0.06
C TRP A 31 17.66 4.50 1.02
N VAL A 32 16.79 3.78 1.73
CA VAL A 32 17.22 2.97 2.90
C VAL A 32 17.90 1.65 2.50
N TRP A 33 17.32 0.90 1.55
CA TRP A 33 17.78 -0.43 1.14
C TRP A 33 18.14 -0.50 -0.35
N ARG A 34 18.75 0.57 -0.86
CA ARG A 34 19.18 0.69 -2.26
C ARG A 34 19.90 -0.56 -2.78
N GLN A 35 20.89 -1.03 -2.02
CA GLN A 35 21.74 -2.15 -2.43
C GLN A 35 20.98 -3.48 -2.39
N ALA A 36 20.25 -3.76 -1.30
CA ALA A 36 19.48 -4.99 -1.13
C ALA A 36 18.37 -5.14 -2.19
N LEU A 37 17.70 -4.03 -2.54
CA LEU A 37 16.57 -4.06 -3.47
C LEU A 37 16.99 -3.81 -4.94
N ARG A 38 18.29 -3.67 -5.25
CA ARG A 38 18.77 -3.22 -6.57
C ARG A 38 18.27 -4.07 -7.75
N GLY A 39 18.17 -5.40 -7.56
CA GLY A 39 17.77 -6.36 -8.60
C GLY A 39 16.28 -6.41 -8.91
N VAL A 40 15.44 -5.68 -8.15
CA VAL A 40 13.98 -5.73 -8.31
C VAL A 40 13.49 -4.47 -9.02
N ALA A 41 12.67 -4.64 -10.05
CA ALA A 41 12.08 -3.53 -10.79
C ALA A 41 11.18 -2.67 -9.89
N TRP A 42 11.34 -1.35 -9.99
CA TRP A 42 10.55 -0.34 -9.27
C TRP A 42 9.04 -0.54 -9.43
N ARG A 43 8.59 -0.69 -10.68
CA ARG A 43 7.18 -0.89 -11.03
C ARG A 43 6.60 -2.13 -10.36
N ARG A 44 7.37 -3.22 -10.28
CA ARG A 44 6.93 -4.48 -9.66
C ARG A 44 6.75 -4.32 -8.15
N LEU A 45 7.74 -3.74 -7.46
CA LEU A 45 7.64 -3.50 -6.02
C LEU A 45 6.47 -2.58 -5.67
N TRP A 46 6.32 -1.50 -6.43
CA TRP A 46 5.19 -0.59 -6.24
C TRP A 46 3.85 -1.27 -6.50
N ALA A 47 3.68 -1.98 -7.62
CA ALA A 47 2.41 -2.63 -7.94
C ALA A 47 2.02 -3.69 -6.91
N GLU A 48 2.96 -4.53 -6.46
CA GLU A 48 2.71 -5.53 -5.42
C GLU A 48 2.36 -4.87 -4.08
N SER A 49 3.04 -3.77 -3.72
CA SER A 49 2.79 -3.04 -2.46
C SER A 49 1.44 -2.32 -2.49
N ALA A 50 1.11 -1.67 -3.62
CA ALA A 50 -0.18 -1.01 -3.83
C ALA A 50 -1.34 -2.01 -3.82
N LEU A 51 -1.15 -3.20 -4.41
CA LEU A 51 -2.15 -4.26 -4.42
C LEU A 51 -2.42 -4.77 -3.00
N LEU A 52 -1.39 -5.18 -2.26
CA LEU A 52 -1.58 -5.66 -0.88
C LEU A 52 -2.03 -4.56 0.07
N GLY A 53 -1.57 -3.32 -0.13
CA GLY A 53 -2.07 -2.18 0.62
C GLY A 53 -3.56 -1.94 0.38
N SER A 54 -4.03 -2.06 -0.87
CA SER A 54 -5.46 -1.96 -1.21
C SER A 54 -6.27 -3.08 -0.55
N VAL A 55 -5.75 -4.31 -0.52
CA VAL A 55 -6.36 -5.42 0.24
C VAL A 55 -6.45 -5.06 1.72
N GLY A 56 -5.42 -4.45 2.29
CA GLY A 56 -5.42 -4.03 3.70
C GLY A 56 -6.47 -2.97 4.02
N VAL A 57 -6.67 -1.98 3.16
CA VAL A 57 -7.75 -0.99 3.31
C VAL A 57 -9.12 -1.67 3.26
N VAL A 58 -9.35 -2.57 2.30
CA VAL A 58 -10.62 -3.31 2.18
C VAL A 58 -10.86 -4.19 3.41
N MET A 59 -9.86 -4.94 3.87
CA MET A 59 -9.99 -5.76 5.08
C MET A 59 -10.25 -4.90 6.32
N ALA A 60 -9.56 -3.77 6.47
CA ALA A 60 -9.79 -2.83 7.56
C ALA A 60 -11.23 -2.31 7.54
N LEU A 61 -11.74 -1.92 6.38
CA LEU A 61 -13.10 -1.43 6.23
C LEU A 61 -14.14 -2.50 6.59
N VAL A 62 -13.95 -3.74 6.09
CA VAL A 62 -14.86 -4.87 6.37
C VAL A 62 -14.85 -5.24 7.86
N THR A 63 -13.69 -5.23 8.51
CA THR A 63 -13.54 -5.67 9.91
C THR A 63 -13.90 -4.60 10.93
N LEU A 64 -13.53 -3.35 10.66
CA LEU A 64 -13.71 -2.24 11.60
C LEU A 64 -14.99 -1.45 11.35
N GLY A 65 -15.64 -1.65 10.19
CA GLY A 65 -16.89 -1.01 9.80
C GLY A 65 -16.79 0.49 9.53
N ALA A 66 -15.60 1.09 9.66
CA ALA A 66 -15.37 2.50 9.43
C ALA A 66 -13.93 2.74 8.97
N ASP A 67 -13.78 3.70 8.05
CA ASP A 67 -12.50 4.23 7.62
C ASP A 67 -11.92 5.18 8.68
N GLY A 68 -10.60 5.38 8.69
CA GLY A 68 -9.94 6.36 9.56
C GLY A 68 -9.52 5.90 10.96
N LYS A 69 -9.67 4.61 11.29
CA LYS A 69 -9.13 4.06 12.56
C LYS A 69 -7.63 3.79 12.44
N LEU A 70 -6.88 4.07 13.51
CA LEU A 70 -5.43 3.81 13.57
C LEU A 70 -5.10 2.33 13.25
N LEU A 71 -5.92 1.39 13.75
CA LEU A 71 -5.78 -0.03 13.44
C LEU A 71 -5.93 -0.33 11.94
N GLY A 72 -6.82 0.38 11.24
CA GLY A 72 -7.01 0.23 9.80
C GLY A 72 -5.80 0.74 9.03
N TYR A 73 -5.25 1.89 9.42
CA TYR A 73 -4.00 2.39 8.86
C TYR A 73 -2.83 1.43 9.12
N GLY A 74 -2.76 0.85 10.32
CA GLY A 74 -1.76 -0.16 10.67
C GLY A 74 -1.84 -1.40 9.79
N LEU A 75 -3.05 -1.95 9.59
CA LEU A 75 -3.27 -3.13 8.73
C LEU A 75 -2.92 -2.85 7.27
N TRP A 76 -3.33 -1.70 6.76
CA TRP A 76 -2.98 -1.24 5.42
C TRP A 76 -1.47 -1.12 5.25
N LEU A 77 -0.78 -0.41 6.14
CA LEU A 77 0.67 -0.22 6.07
C LEU A 77 1.44 -1.53 6.22
N LEU A 78 0.97 -2.42 7.09
CA LEU A 78 1.53 -3.76 7.29
C LEU A 78 1.51 -4.53 5.96
N LEU A 79 0.35 -4.61 5.31
CA LEU A 79 0.21 -5.34 4.05
C LEU A 79 0.96 -4.68 2.88
N ALA A 80 0.96 -3.34 2.81
CA ALA A 80 1.76 -2.61 1.83
C ALA A 80 3.27 -2.88 1.99
N SER A 81 3.73 -3.19 3.20
CA SER A 81 5.14 -3.46 3.50
C SER A 81 5.57 -4.92 3.22
N VAL A 82 4.63 -5.86 3.07
CA VAL A 82 4.91 -7.29 2.86
C VAL A 82 5.83 -7.55 1.65
N PRO A 83 5.61 -6.96 0.46
CA PRO A 83 6.48 -7.21 -0.68
C PRO A 83 7.90 -6.75 -0.38
N LEU A 84 8.08 -5.53 0.16
CA LEU A 84 9.39 -5.02 0.54
C LEU A 84 10.10 -5.93 1.53
N GLY A 85 9.44 -6.30 2.63
CA GLY A 85 9.98 -7.20 3.65
C GLY A 85 10.40 -8.56 3.08
N TRP A 86 9.58 -9.14 2.18
CA TRP A 86 9.90 -10.39 1.51
C TRP A 86 11.16 -10.32 0.64
N ARG A 87 11.35 -9.21 -0.08
CA ARG A 87 12.54 -9.02 -0.93
C ARG A 87 13.77 -8.78 -0.05
N LEU A 88 13.63 -8.01 1.03
CA LEU A 88 14.71 -7.76 1.99
C LEU A 88 15.16 -9.03 2.70
N ALA A 89 14.24 -9.92 3.08
CA ALA A 89 14.57 -11.20 3.71
C ALA A 89 15.29 -12.20 2.78
N ARG A 90 15.39 -11.90 1.48
CA ARG A 90 15.99 -12.75 0.44
C ARG A 90 17.16 -12.09 -0.28
N ALA A 91 17.54 -10.88 0.12
CA ALA A 91 18.63 -10.10 -0.47
C ALA A 91 19.95 -10.37 0.27
#